data_AF-A0A835G481-F1
#
_entry.id   AF-A0A835G481-F1
#
_cell.length_a   1.000
_cell.length_b   1.000
_cell.length_c   1.000
_cell.angle_alpha   90.00
_cell.angle_beta   90.00
_cell.angle_gamma   90.00
#
_symmetry.space_group_name_H-M   'P 1'
#
loop_
_entity.id
_entity.type
_entity.pdbx_description
1 polymer ?
#
loop_
_entity_poly.entity_id
_entity_poly.type
_entity_poly.pdbx_seq_one_letter_code
_entity_poly.pdbx_strand_id
1 'polypeptide(L)'
;MSIDIHDQTSRFVLSWFKNDATLHHVYKRGHTNLASYIIGMAMGYLAYDLQKDKVDPKNLRMYRYMVWGMVPVALICFYSGIIFYDSPSPPMYVHLLYAGLLKPVFALLIGSLVVSSVIRLEDLYRSIIEWRFWRIPSQLSYSAYLLHFFFVRKYAVTLTSTRVVSPWTVMYDVHIVVVHTMLAATVFWLLVDAPLANLRQYFFKTNIFEEKKKVK
;
A
#
# COMPACT_ATOMS: atom_id res chain seq x y z
N MET A 1 -5.66 -24.60 34.12
CA MET A 1 -4.81 -25.22 33.07
C MET A 1 -5.08 -24.68 31.66
N SER A 2 -6.32 -24.43 31.22
CA SER A 2 -6.56 -23.77 29.91
C SER A 2 -6.30 -22.26 29.91
N ILE A 3 -6.47 -21.58 31.05
CA ILE A 3 -6.28 -20.13 31.19
C ILE A 3 -4.78 -19.76 31.13
N ASP A 4 -3.90 -20.58 31.69
CA ASP A 4 -2.46 -20.31 31.75
C ASP A 4 -1.79 -20.40 30.37
N ILE A 5 -2.24 -21.33 29.52
CA ILE A 5 -1.74 -21.49 28.14
C ILE A 5 -2.11 -20.28 27.27
N HIS A 6 -3.30 -19.71 27.50
CA HIS A 6 -3.74 -18.51 26.78
C HIS A 6 -2.96 -17.26 27.22
N ASP A 7 -2.66 -17.12 28.53
CA ASP A 7 -1.83 -16.01 29.01
C ASP A 7 -0.39 -16.11 28.47
N GLN A 8 0.21 -17.30 28.49
CA GLN A 8 1.58 -17.52 28.03
C GLN A 8 1.74 -17.28 26.52
N THR A 9 0.80 -17.75 25.70
CA THR A 9 0.80 -17.51 24.23
C THR A 9 0.59 -16.02 23.90
N SER A 10 -0.30 -15.33 24.61
CA SER A 10 -0.52 -13.90 24.42
C SER A 10 0.74 -13.07 24.72
N ARG A 11 1.46 -13.41 25.81
CA ARG A 11 2.73 -12.76 26.20
C ARG A 11 3.85 -13.05 25.23
N PHE A 12 3.94 -14.28 24.71
CA PHE A 12 4.92 -14.63 23.68
C PHE A 12 4.73 -13.79 22.42
N VAL A 13 3.50 -13.73 21.90
CA VAL A 13 3.19 -12.95 20.67
C VAL A 13 3.43 -11.46 20.89
N LEU A 14 3.01 -10.91 22.03
CA LEU A 14 3.33 -9.54 22.43
C LEU A 14 4.83 -9.28 22.47
N SER A 15 5.62 -10.22 23.00
CA SER A 15 7.08 -10.12 23.04
C SER A 15 7.70 -10.16 21.65
N TRP A 16 7.16 -10.97 20.74
CA TRP A 16 7.63 -11.06 19.35
C TRP A 16 7.39 -9.74 18.61
N PHE A 17 6.18 -9.18 18.65
CA PHE A 17 5.89 -7.85 18.07
C PHE A 17 6.67 -6.72 18.74
N LYS A 18 7.00 -6.83 20.03
CA LYS A 18 7.77 -5.80 20.75
C LYS A 18 9.25 -5.84 20.39
N ASN A 19 9.81 -7.04 20.19
CA ASN A 19 11.23 -7.28 20.04
C ASN A 19 11.66 -7.44 18.57
N ASP A 20 10.73 -7.55 17.62
CA ASP A 20 11.06 -7.63 16.20
C ASP A 20 11.66 -6.30 15.71
N ALA A 21 12.95 -6.34 15.37
CA ALA A 21 13.72 -5.19 14.93
C ALA A 21 13.19 -4.61 13.62
N THR A 22 12.76 -5.46 12.69
CA THR A 22 12.23 -5.04 11.38
C THR A 22 10.94 -4.24 11.55
N LEU A 23 10.01 -4.74 12.36
CA LEU A 23 8.76 -4.05 12.67
C LEU A 23 9.04 -2.70 13.35
N HIS A 24 9.96 -2.67 14.32
CA HIS A 24 10.23 -1.45 15.07
C HIS A 24 10.95 -0.38 14.24
N HIS A 25 11.92 -0.78 13.41
CA HIS A 25 12.80 0.14 12.72
C HIS A 25 12.34 0.49 11.30
N VAL A 26 11.66 -0.43 10.61
CA VAL A 26 11.31 -0.26 9.17
C VAL A 26 9.82 -0.06 8.96
N TYR A 27 8.97 -0.71 9.76
CA TYR A 27 7.51 -0.67 9.55
C TYR A 27 6.81 0.42 10.38
N LYS A 28 7.12 0.49 11.69
CA LYS A 28 6.43 1.38 12.64
C LYS A 28 6.83 2.85 12.50
N ARG A 29 8.05 3.14 12.04
CA ARG A 29 8.59 4.50 11.99
C ARG A 29 8.05 5.25 10.78
N GLY A 30 7.31 6.33 11.02
CA GLY A 30 6.76 7.17 9.94
C GLY A 30 7.84 7.78 9.04
N HIS A 31 8.98 8.18 9.63
CA HIS A 31 10.07 8.81 8.89
C HIS A 31 10.71 7.90 7.83
N THR A 32 10.71 6.57 8.02
CA THR A 32 11.22 5.63 7.01
C THR A 32 10.32 5.49 5.79
N ASN A 33 9.08 6.00 5.86
CA ASN A 33 8.15 6.06 4.73
C ASN A 33 8.02 7.47 4.15
N LEU A 34 8.61 8.49 4.79
CA LEU A 34 8.48 9.89 4.38
C LEU A 34 8.98 10.13 2.96
N ALA A 35 10.10 9.52 2.57
CA ALA A 35 10.65 9.65 1.22
C ALA A 35 9.66 9.22 0.13
N SER A 36 8.99 8.07 0.31
CA SER A 36 7.96 7.61 -0.63
C SER A 36 6.74 8.53 -0.70
N TYR A 37 6.35 9.15 0.43
CA TYR A 37 5.26 10.14 0.41
C TYR A 37 5.64 11.41 -0.35
N ILE A 38 6.84 11.94 -0.12
CA ILE A 38 7.35 13.13 -0.83
C ILE A 38 7.42 12.86 -2.34
N ILE A 39 7.95 11.70 -2.73
CA ILE A 39 8.02 11.27 -4.13
C ILE A 39 6.61 11.20 -4.73
N GLY A 40 5.66 10.55 -4.03
CA GLY A 40 4.28 10.46 -4.51
C GLY A 40 3.62 11.82 -4.70
N MET A 41 3.82 12.75 -3.76
CA MET A 41 3.32 14.13 -3.88
C MET A 41 3.97 14.88 -5.05
N ALA A 42 5.30 14.77 -5.21
CA ALA A 42 6.03 15.39 -6.30
C ALA A 42 5.56 14.87 -7.67
N MET A 43 5.34 13.57 -7.80
CA MET A 43 4.81 12.95 -9.02
C MET A 43 3.36 13.38 -9.30
N GLY A 44 2.53 13.55 -8.27
CA GLY A 44 1.19 14.10 -8.41
C GLY A 44 1.19 15.54 -8.90
N TYR A 45 2.10 16.38 -8.38
CA TYR A 45 2.28 17.75 -8.85
C TYR A 45 2.80 17.80 -10.30
N LEU A 46 3.76 16.94 -10.64
CA LEU A 46 4.24 16.79 -12.01
C LEU A 46 3.11 16.38 -12.96
N ALA A 47 2.24 15.44 -12.58
CA ALA A 47 1.06 15.08 -13.38
C ALA A 47 0.13 16.28 -13.60
N TYR A 48 -0.08 17.10 -12.57
CA TYR A 48 -0.92 18.29 -12.67
C TYR A 48 -0.35 19.33 -13.65
N ASP A 49 0.95 19.62 -13.57
CA ASP A 49 1.61 20.56 -14.49
C ASP A 49 1.58 20.05 -15.94
N LEU A 50 1.88 18.76 -16.15
CA LEU A 50 1.85 18.15 -17.49
C LEU A 50 0.43 18.13 -18.10
N GLN A 51 -0.61 17.99 -17.27
CA GLN A 51 -1.99 18.16 -17.72
C GLN A 51 -2.31 19.60 -18.11
N LYS A 52 -1.84 20.57 -17.31
CA LYS A 52 -2.07 22.00 -17.55
C LYS A 52 -1.41 22.47 -18.85
N ASP A 53 -0.20 22.00 -19.11
CA ASP A 53 0.59 22.35 -20.30
C ASP A 53 0.14 21.60 -21.57
N LYS A 54 -0.86 20.71 -21.46
CA LYS A 54 -1.44 19.92 -22.57
C LYS A 54 -0.37 19.23 -23.42
N VAL A 55 0.61 18.60 -22.76
CA VAL A 55 1.72 17.95 -23.46
C VAL A 55 1.21 16.86 -24.40
N ASP A 56 1.55 16.97 -25.68
CA ASP A 56 1.16 16.00 -26.69
C ASP A 56 1.89 14.65 -26.48
N PRO A 57 1.16 13.52 -26.34
CA PRO A 57 1.76 12.19 -26.13
C PRO A 57 2.69 11.75 -27.26
N LYS A 58 2.52 12.32 -28.47
CA LYS A 58 3.32 12.00 -29.66
C LYS A 58 4.79 12.39 -29.48
N ASN A 59 5.07 13.47 -28.75
CA ASN A 59 6.44 13.91 -28.48
C ASN A 59 7.17 13.00 -27.49
N LEU A 60 6.42 12.20 -26.73
CA LEU A 60 6.94 11.32 -25.67
C LEU A 60 7.00 9.85 -26.09
N ARG A 61 6.93 9.55 -27.39
CA ARG A 61 6.90 8.16 -27.90
C ARG A 61 8.10 7.32 -27.44
N MET A 62 9.29 7.93 -27.28
CA MET A 62 10.47 7.24 -26.77
C MET A 62 10.28 6.76 -25.32
N TYR A 63 9.62 7.56 -24.49
CA TYR A 63 9.36 7.24 -23.08
C TYR A 63 8.35 6.09 -22.92
N ARG A 64 7.59 5.75 -23.97
CA ARG A 64 6.68 4.59 -23.95
C ARG A 64 7.44 3.30 -23.63
N TYR A 65 8.62 3.08 -24.21
CA TYR A 65 9.43 1.90 -23.91
C TYR A 65 9.92 1.87 -22.46
N MET A 66 10.21 3.04 -21.87
CA MET A 66 10.57 3.13 -20.45
C MET A 66 9.41 2.71 -19.55
N VAL A 67 8.17 3.13 -19.88
CA VAL A 67 6.96 2.74 -19.13
C VAL A 67 6.74 1.23 -19.19
N TRP A 68 6.98 0.60 -20.35
CA TRP A 68 6.94 -0.87 -20.49
C TRP A 68 7.99 -1.58 -19.62
N GLY A 69 9.16 -0.98 -19.44
CA GLY A 69 10.18 -1.49 -18.51
C GLY A 69 9.82 -1.34 -17.03
N MET A 70 8.96 -0.38 -16.67
CA MET A 70 8.65 -0.09 -15.25
C MET A 70 7.95 -1.26 -14.54
N VAL A 71 7.01 -1.94 -15.19
CA VAL A 71 6.25 -3.04 -14.57
C VAL A 71 7.14 -4.26 -14.29
N PRO A 72 7.94 -4.78 -15.23
CA PRO A 72 8.91 -5.84 -14.95
C PRO A 72 9.90 -5.45 -13.85
N VAL A 73 10.43 -4.22 -13.87
CA VAL A 73 11.36 -3.75 -12.84
C VAL A 73 10.67 -3.69 -11.47
N ALA A 74 9.42 -3.23 -11.40
CA ALA A 74 8.65 -3.22 -10.16
C ALA A 74 8.41 -4.64 -9.62
N LEU A 75 8.15 -5.62 -10.50
CA LEU A 75 8.03 -7.03 -10.12
C LEU A 75 9.36 -7.60 -9.62
N ILE A 76 10.48 -7.28 -10.27
CA ILE A 76 11.82 -7.67 -9.80
C ILE A 76 12.09 -7.07 -8.42
N CYS A 77 11.80 -5.78 -8.21
CA CYS A 77 11.90 -5.14 -6.89
C CYS A 77 11.03 -5.87 -5.85
N PHE A 78 9.81 -6.29 -6.22
CA PHE A 78 8.93 -7.04 -5.32
C PHE A 78 9.52 -8.40 -4.92
N TYR A 79 10.06 -9.16 -5.87
CA TYR A 79 10.66 -10.48 -5.62
C TYR A 79 12.09 -10.44 -5.07
N SER A 80 12.79 -9.32 -5.19
CA SER A 80 14.18 -9.16 -4.78
C SER A 80 14.42 -9.49 -3.30
N GLY A 81 13.39 -9.43 -2.46
CA GLY A 81 13.48 -9.79 -1.04
C GLY A 81 13.84 -11.25 -0.77
N ILE A 82 13.72 -12.13 -1.77
CA ILE A 82 14.06 -13.55 -1.64
C ILE A 82 15.52 -13.77 -1.24
N ILE A 83 16.43 -12.86 -1.63
CA ILE A 83 17.86 -12.95 -1.32
C ILE A 83 18.17 -12.94 0.17
N PHE A 84 17.25 -12.44 1.01
CA PHE A 84 17.42 -12.42 2.47
C PHE A 84 16.98 -13.72 3.14
N TYR A 85 16.32 -14.62 2.41
CA TYR A 85 15.92 -15.92 2.91
C TYR A 85 16.94 -17.02 2.59
N ASP A 86 17.87 -16.78 1.67
CA ASP A 86 18.96 -17.71 1.38
C ASP A 86 20.07 -17.63 2.43
N SER A 87 20.71 -18.78 2.67
CA SER A 87 21.95 -18.89 3.45
C SER A 87 23.13 -19.10 2.50
N PRO A 88 24.22 -18.33 2.59
CA PRO A 88 24.56 -17.33 3.61
C PRO A 88 23.85 -15.98 3.41
N SER A 89 23.58 -15.29 4.53
CA SER A 89 22.94 -13.96 4.50
C SER A 89 23.81 -12.94 3.73
N PRO A 90 23.18 -12.01 2.98
CA PRO A 90 23.91 -10.97 2.26
C PRO A 90 24.79 -10.10 3.18
N PRO A 91 25.84 -9.47 2.63
CA PRO A 91 26.66 -8.52 3.39
C PRO A 91 25.85 -7.33 3.92
N MET A 92 26.26 -6.76 5.06
CA MET A 92 25.55 -5.66 5.74
C MET A 92 25.25 -4.44 4.84
N TYR A 93 26.13 -4.11 3.89
CA TYR A 93 25.89 -3.00 2.96
C TYR A 93 24.67 -3.24 2.05
N VAL A 94 24.42 -4.50 1.66
CA VAL A 94 23.24 -4.88 0.88
C VAL A 94 21.97 -4.67 1.70
N HIS A 95 22.00 -5.04 2.98
CA HIS A 95 20.87 -4.81 3.90
C HIS A 95 20.55 -3.31 4.03
N LEU A 96 21.57 -2.47 4.17
CA LEU A 96 21.40 -1.03 4.31
C LEU A 96 20.83 -0.39 3.03
N LEU A 97 21.42 -0.72 1.86
CA LEU A 97 20.95 -0.22 0.57
C LEU A 97 19.52 -0.67 0.29
N TYR A 98 19.22 -1.94 0.55
CA TYR A 98 17.89 -2.48 0.37
C TYR A 98 16.85 -1.80 1.27
N ALA A 99 17.14 -1.68 2.57
CA ALA A 99 16.23 -1.05 3.52
C ALA A 99 15.99 0.45 3.21
N GLY A 100 17.00 1.16 2.69
CA GLY A 100 16.91 2.58 2.37
C GLY A 100 16.29 2.89 1.01
N LEU A 101 16.64 2.13 -0.03
CA LEU A 101 16.32 2.49 -1.43
C LEU A 101 15.11 1.76 -1.98
N LEU A 102 14.76 0.58 -1.49
CA LEU A 102 13.67 -0.21 -2.07
C LEU A 102 12.35 0.58 -2.10
N LYS A 103 11.97 1.22 -0.98
CA LYS A 103 10.71 1.97 -0.88
C LYS A 103 10.70 3.21 -1.78
N PRO A 104 11.72 4.10 -1.79
CA PRO A 104 11.77 5.22 -2.72
C PRO A 104 11.79 4.81 -4.20
N VAL A 105 12.57 3.79 -4.57
CA VAL A 105 12.64 3.30 -5.95
C VAL A 105 11.29 2.75 -6.38
N PHE A 106 10.64 1.95 -5.54
CA PHE A 106 9.30 1.44 -5.83
C PHE A 106 8.27 2.57 -5.94
N ALA A 107 8.35 3.58 -5.07
CA ALA A 107 7.49 4.76 -5.16
C ALA A 107 7.70 5.56 -6.46
N LEU A 108 8.94 5.70 -6.95
CA LEU A 108 9.23 6.34 -8.23
C LEU A 108 8.67 5.54 -9.41
N LEU A 109 8.80 4.21 -9.39
CA LEU A 109 8.26 3.35 -10.44
C LEU A 109 6.74 3.46 -10.52
N ILE A 110 6.05 3.32 -9.39
CA ILE A 110 4.59 3.42 -9.32
C ILE A 110 4.12 4.85 -9.65
N GLY A 111 4.77 5.87 -9.10
CA GLY A 111 4.46 7.27 -9.39
C GLY A 111 4.60 7.60 -10.87
N SER A 112 5.67 7.13 -11.51
CA SER A 112 5.89 7.32 -12.95
C SER A 112 4.86 6.60 -13.80
N LEU A 113 4.46 5.38 -13.39
CA LEU A 113 3.39 4.63 -14.06
C LEU A 113 2.05 5.39 -13.99
N VAL A 114 1.72 5.98 -12.83
CA VAL A 114 0.52 6.81 -12.66
C VAL A 114 0.60 8.06 -13.54
N VAL A 115 1.70 8.81 -13.51
CA VAL A 115 1.90 10.00 -14.36
C VAL A 115 1.77 9.65 -15.85
N SER A 116 2.38 8.54 -16.28
CA SER A 116 2.29 8.07 -17.67
C SER A 116 0.87 7.72 -18.11
N SER A 117 0.07 7.17 -17.18
CA SER A 117 -1.34 6.85 -17.40
C SER A 117 -2.17 8.13 -17.53
N VAL A 118 -1.87 9.13 -16.70
CA VAL A 118 -2.54 10.44 -16.71
C VAL A 118 -2.32 11.19 -18.04
N ILE A 119 -1.10 11.16 -18.57
CA ILE A 119 -0.74 11.80 -19.86
C ILE A 119 -1.21 10.97 -21.06
N ARG A 120 -1.68 9.74 -20.83
CA ARG A 120 -2.12 8.80 -21.88
C ARG A 120 -0.98 8.42 -22.84
N LEU A 121 0.19 8.12 -22.29
CA LEU A 121 1.36 7.68 -23.07
C LEU A 121 1.19 6.27 -23.66
N GLU A 122 0.41 5.43 -23.01
CA GLU A 122 0.31 4.00 -23.27
C GLU A 122 -1.11 3.53 -22.90
N ASP A 123 -1.69 2.64 -23.72
CA ASP A 123 -3.10 2.23 -23.55
C ASP A 123 -3.25 0.94 -22.71
N LEU A 124 -2.26 0.04 -22.69
CA LEU A 124 -2.39 -1.25 -22.00
C LEU A 124 -2.44 -1.07 -20.48
N TYR A 125 -1.39 -0.49 -19.88
CA TYR A 125 -1.35 -0.27 -18.44
C TYR A 125 -2.44 0.68 -17.98
N ARG A 126 -2.74 1.68 -18.81
CA ARG A 126 -3.82 2.62 -18.55
C ARG A 126 -5.17 1.92 -18.49
N SER A 127 -5.48 1.04 -19.44
CA SER A 127 -6.73 0.26 -19.44
C SER A 127 -6.89 -0.54 -18.14
N ILE A 128 -5.80 -1.13 -17.66
CA ILE A 128 -5.78 -1.85 -16.38
C ILE A 128 -6.00 -0.89 -15.21
N ILE A 129 -5.27 0.23 -15.13
CA ILE A 129 -5.32 1.17 -14.00
C ILE A 129 -6.65 1.94 -13.93
N GLU A 130 -7.20 2.34 -15.08
CA GLU A 130 -8.49 3.05 -15.18
C GLU A 130 -9.70 2.11 -15.05
N TRP A 131 -9.47 0.80 -14.87
CA TRP A 131 -10.54 -0.17 -14.83
C TRP A 131 -11.50 0.11 -13.67
N ARG A 132 -12.80 0.22 -13.98
CA ARG A 132 -13.88 0.47 -13.01
C ARG A 132 -13.91 -0.55 -11.86
N PHE A 133 -13.36 -1.74 -12.05
CA PHE A 133 -13.21 -2.74 -10.99
C PHE A 133 -12.45 -2.18 -9.77
N TRP A 134 -11.44 -1.34 -9.98
CA TRP A 134 -10.65 -0.73 -8.90
C TRP A 134 -11.45 0.22 -8.00
N ARG A 135 -12.66 0.63 -8.41
CA ARG A 135 -13.53 1.48 -7.58
C ARG A 135 -13.90 0.83 -6.25
N ILE A 136 -14.16 -0.48 -6.23
CA ILE A 136 -14.55 -1.19 -5.00
C ILE A 136 -13.37 -1.25 -4.00
N PRO A 137 -12.21 -1.82 -4.36
CA PRO A 137 -11.09 -1.91 -3.42
C PRO A 137 -10.55 -0.53 -3.04
N SER A 138 -10.60 0.48 -3.91
CA SER A 138 -10.15 1.84 -3.54
C SER A 138 -11.00 2.46 -2.43
N GLN A 139 -12.31 2.21 -2.41
CA GLN A 139 -13.18 2.64 -1.32
C GLN A 139 -12.92 1.85 -0.03
N LEU A 140 -12.68 0.54 -0.15
CA LEU A 140 -12.40 -0.32 1.00
C LEU A 140 -10.97 -0.17 1.54
N SER A 141 -10.05 0.39 0.77
CA SER A 141 -8.62 0.44 1.11
C SER A 141 -8.35 1.16 2.44
N TYR A 142 -9.06 2.25 2.71
CA TYR A 142 -8.91 2.98 3.97
C TYR A 142 -9.41 2.16 5.17
N SER A 143 -10.61 1.60 5.05
CA SER A 143 -11.21 0.73 6.07
C SER A 143 -10.35 -0.52 6.31
N ALA A 144 -9.83 -1.12 5.24
CA ALA A 144 -8.94 -2.27 5.31
C ALA A 144 -7.62 -1.91 6.00
N TYR A 145 -7.02 -0.76 5.69
CA TYR A 145 -5.78 -0.31 6.34
C TYR A 145 -5.93 -0.21 7.86
N LEU A 146 -7.04 0.35 8.35
CA LEU A 146 -7.30 0.48 9.78
C LEU A 146 -7.47 -0.89 10.47
N LEU A 147 -8.18 -1.82 9.83
CA LEU A 147 -8.52 -3.11 10.42
C LEU A 147 -7.45 -4.18 10.21
N HIS A 148 -6.60 -4.04 9.20
CA HIS A 148 -5.64 -5.08 8.81
C HIS A 148 -4.73 -5.50 9.97
N PHE A 149 -4.16 -4.53 10.70
CA PHE A 149 -3.25 -4.83 11.80
C PHE A 149 -3.93 -5.59 12.95
N PHE A 150 -5.22 -5.34 13.17
CA PHE A 150 -6.02 -6.10 14.14
C PHE A 150 -6.12 -7.57 13.75
N PHE A 151 -6.41 -7.87 12.47
CA PHE A 151 -6.49 -9.26 11.97
C PHE A 151 -5.13 -9.96 11.94
N VAL A 152 -4.06 -9.26 11.55
CA VAL A 152 -2.68 -9.80 11.61
C VAL A 152 -2.35 -10.20 13.05
N ARG A 153 -2.62 -9.34 14.03
CA ARG A 153 -2.38 -9.63 15.45
C ARG A 153 -3.24 -10.79 15.94
N LYS A 154 -4.52 -10.82 15.57
CA LYS A 154 -5.43 -11.93 15.94
C LYS A 154 -4.90 -13.26 15.40
N TYR A 155 -4.49 -13.29 14.13
CA TYR A 155 -3.93 -14.48 13.50
C TYR A 155 -2.65 -14.95 14.19
N ALA A 156 -1.74 -14.02 14.51
CA ALA A 156 -0.51 -14.33 15.23
C ALA A 156 -0.78 -14.96 16.62
N VAL A 157 -1.80 -14.50 17.36
CA VAL A 157 -2.19 -15.08 18.66
C VAL A 157 -2.74 -16.50 18.52
N THR A 158 -3.42 -16.80 17.41
CA THR A 158 -3.96 -18.15 17.18
C THR A 158 -2.91 -19.18 16.78
N LEU A 159 -1.70 -18.76 16.42
CA LEU A 159 -0.60 -19.66 16.10
C LEU A 159 0.05 -20.16 17.40
N THR A 160 -0.38 -21.33 17.87
CA THR A 160 0.11 -21.94 19.13
C THR A 160 1.29 -22.90 18.96
N SER A 161 1.68 -23.21 17.72
CA SER A 161 2.78 -24.14 17.41
C SER A 161 3.68 -23.59 16.31
N THR A 162 4.97 -23.95 16.35
CA THR A 162 5.92 -23.67 15.27
C THR A 162 5.48 -24.38 13.98
N ARG A 163 5.17 -23.60 12.95
CA ARG A 163 4.80 -24.10 11.63
C ARG A 163 6.02 -24.04 10.71
N VAL A 164 6.20 -25.08 9.89
CA VAL A 164 7.25 -25.08 8.85
C VAL A 164 6.93 -23.97 7.85
N VAL A 165 7.90 -23.07 7.64
CA VAL A 165 7.78 -21.99 6.67
C VAL A 165 7.99 -22.55 5.28
N SER A 166 6.94 -22.59 4.48
CA SER A 166 6.97 -22.88 3.04
C SER A 166 6.19 -21.83 2.26
N PRO A 167 6.48 -21.60 0.97
CA PRO A 167 5.74 -20.64 0.14
C PRO A 167 4.23 -20.85 0.20
N TRP A 168 3.78 -22.10 0.22
CA TRP A 168 2.37 -22.47 0.33
C TRP A 168 1.74 -22.04 1.65
N THR A 169 2.44 -22.27 2.77
CA THR A 169 1.95 -21.83 4.09
C THR A 169 1.87 -20.32 4.20
N VAL A 170 2.85 -19.59 3.64
CA VAL A 170 2.84 -18.13 3.62
C VAL A 170 1.69 -17.60 2.76
N MET A 171 1.47 -18.17 1.57
CA MET A 171 0.33 -17.79 0.72
C MET A 171 -1.01 -18.01 1.44
N TYR A 172 -1.17 -19.15 2.10
CA TYR A 172 -2.37 -19.47 2.89
C TYR A 172 -2.60 -18.46 4.01
N ASP A 173 -1.56 -18.15 4.79
CA ASP A 173 -1.63 -17.19 5.90
C ASP A 173 -2.02 -15.78 5.39
N VAL A 174 -1.40 -15.33 4.29
CA VAL A 174 -1.73 -14.04 3.65
C VAL A 174 -3.18 -14.04 3.17
N HIS A 175 -3.65 -15.10 2.52
CA HIS A 175 -5.02 -15.20 2.02
C HIS A 175 -6.05 -15.14 3.14
N ILE A 176 -5.83 -15.86 4.25
CA ILE A 176 -6.71 -15.79 5.43
C ILE A 176 -6.81 -14.35 5.92
N VAL A 177 -5.67 -13.69 6.16
CA VAL A 177 -5.67 -12.35 6.72
C VAL A 177 -6.33 -11.35 5.76
N VAL A 178 -6.04 -11.43 4.47
CA VAL A 178 -6.62 -10.54 3.44
C VAL A 178 -8.13 -10.71 3.35
N VAL A 179 -8.62 -11.94 3.25
CA VAL A 179 -10.07 -12.21 3.13
C VAL A 179 -10.83 -11.69 4.35
N HIS A 180 -10.35 -12.00 5.57
CA HIS A 180 -10.99 -11.53 6.79
C HIS A 180 -10.95 -10.00 6.91
N THR A 181 -9.83 -9.38 6.53
CA THR A 181 -9.69 -7.92 6.53
C THR A 181 -10.68 -7.29 5.55
N MET A 182 -10.80 -7.81 4.32
CA MET A 182 -11.70 -7.25 3.31
C MET A 182 -13.18 -7.39 3.70
N LEU A 183 -13.57 -8.53 4.29
CA LEU A 183 -14.92 -8.74 4.80
C LEU A 183 -15.26 -7.73 5.91
N ALA A 184 -14.37 -7.58 6.89
CA ALA A 184 -14.55 -6.62 7.98
C ALA A 184 -14.51 -5.17 7.49
N ALA A 185 -13.62 -4.86 6.54
CA ALA A 185 -13.55 -3.55 5.89
C ALA A 185 -14.85 -3.19 5.16
N THR A 186 -15.50 -4.17 4.54
CA THR A 186 -16.80 -3.97 3.87
C THR A 186 -17.88 -3.58 4.87
N VAL A 187 -17.96 -4.29 5.99
CA VAL A 187 -18.91 -3.97 7.08
C VAL A 187 -18.61 -2.58 7.66
N PHE A 188 -17.34 -2.30 7.94
CA PHE A 188 -16.93 -1.00 8.49
C PHE A 188 -17.19 0.15 7.52
N TRP A 189 -16.93 -0.06 6.23
CA TRP A 189 -17.22 0.93 5.20
C TRP A 189 -18.72 1.23 5.11
N LEU A 190 -19.58 0.20 5.14
CA LEU A 190 -21.04 0.39 5.09
C LEU A 190 -21.59 1.14 6.32
N LEU A 191 -21.07 0.85 7.51
CA LEU A 191 -21.60 1.38 8.77
C LEU A 191 -21.01 2.73 9.17
N VAL A 192 -19.77 3.02 8.76
CA VAL A 192 -19.02 4.18 9.25
C VAL A 192 -18.56 5.06 8.09
N ASP A 193 -17.75 4.53 7.17
CA ASP A 193 -17.06 5.35 6.18
C ASP A 193 -18.03 5.94 5.14
N ALA A 194 -18.97 5.13 4.62
CA ALA A 194 -20.00 5.56 3.68
C ALA A 194 -20.95 6.64 4.25
N PRO A 195 -21.56 6.48 5.45
CA PRO A 195 -22.39 7.54 6.02
C PRO A 195 -21.60 8.80 6.35
N LEU A 196 -20.37 8.69 6.85
CA LEU A 196 -19.50 9.84 7.10
C LEU A 196 -19.13 10.58 5.81
N ALA A 197 -18.85 9.85 4.73
CA ALA A 197 -18.57 10.45 3.43
C ALA A 197 -19.78 11.23 2.89
N ASN A 198 -21.00 10.73 3.10
CA ASN A 198 -22.24 11.41 2.73
C ASN A 198 -22.49 12.65 3.60
N LEU A 199 -22.28 12.56 4.91
CA LEU A 199 -22.39 13.70 5.84
C LEU A 199 -21.39 14.79 5.48
N ARG A 200 -20.13 14.44 5.20
CA ARG A 200 -19.10 15.37 4.74
C ARG A 200 -19.57 16.12 3.50
N GLN A 201 -20.09 15.40 2.51
CA GLN A 201 -20.63 16.06 1.31
C GLN A 201 -21.76 17.03 1.66
N TYR A 202 -22.67 16.68 2.57
CA TYR A 202 -23.73 17.58 2.99
C TYR A 202 -23.20 18.88 3.63
N PHE A 203 -22.30 18.78 4.61
CA PHE A 203 -21.75 19.96 5.30
C PHE A 203 -20.94 20.87 4.36
N PHE A 204 -20.05 20.30 3.55
CA PHE A 204 -19.16 21.11 2.70
C PHE A 204 -19.83 21.60 1.41
N LYS A 205 -20.83 20.90 0.88
CA LYS A 205 -21.57 21.35 -0.31
C LYS A 205 -22.44 22.56 0.02
N THR A 206 -23.01 22.61 1.23
CA THR A 206 -23.83 23.75 1.70
C THR A 206 -23.00 25.04 1.77
N ASN A 207 -21.77 24.99 2.28
CA ASN A 207 -20.89 26.15 2.39
C ASN A 207 -20.49 26.74 1.02
N ILE A 208 -20.26 25.92 -0.01
CA ILE A 208 -19.88 26.39 -1.36
C ILE A 208 -21.05 27.12 -2.06
N PHE A 209 -22.29 26.68 -1.84
CA PHE A 209 -23.47 27.35 -2.39
C PHE A 209 -23.75 28.68 -1.70
N GLU A 210 -23.51 28.78 -0.39
CA GLU A 210 -23.61 30.07 0.32
C GLU A 210 -22.53 31.06 -0.10
N GLU A 211 -21.29 30.59 -0.31
CA GLU A 211 -20.18 31.44 -0.76
C GLU A 211 -20.42 31.96 -2.19
N LYS A 212 -20.87 31.10 -3.11
CA LYS A 212 -21.27 31.51 -4.46
C LYS A 212 -22.47 32.48 -4.49
N LYS A 213 -23.33 32.44 -3.47
CA LYS A 213 -24.47 33.36 -3.33
C LYS A 213 -24.07 34.72 -2.75
N LYS A 214 -22.97 34.81 -1.99
CA LYS A 214 -22.41 36.07 -1.47
C LYS A 214 -21.53 36.82 -2.47
N VAL A 215 -21.01 36.13 -3.49
CA VAL A 215 -20.14 36.71 -4.54
C VAL A 215 -20.92 37.17 -5.78
N LYS A 216 -22.24 36.97 -5.80
CA LYS A 216 -23.18 37.57 -6.77
C LYS A 216 -23.87 38.78 -6.16
#